data_AF-A0AAE0I4H4-F1
#
_entry.id   AF-A0AAE0I4H4-F1
#
_cell.length_a   1.000
_cell.length_b   1.000
_cell.length_c   1.000
_cell.angle_alpha   90.00
_cell.angle_beta   90.00
_cell.angle_gamma   90.00
#
_symmetry.space_group_name_H-M   'P 1'
#
loop_
_entity.id
_entity.type
_entity.pdbx_description
1 polymer ?
#
loop_
_entity_poly.entity_id
_entity_poly.type
_entity_poly.pdbx_seq_one_letter_code
_entity_poly.pdbx_strand_id
1 'polypeptide(L)'
;MPICIECRHPVKTLWREGGGDKSTGHNIRLTVCKNCGRFCDKYVEHDFVVLFIDLVLIKPQVYRHLLHNTLMKDEDEFAPSIIRLGVLLLLFDVYLTWARIEKQSVPSSSSSLDLASSGASGSTPSSTNGGGGASTTVGNSNFGRLAQQPIVLQYIFFLLLCTLSTLAFHGSIRFLTSSRYSPLSFLGILPQYSRPNSVSTALLVSSSTKLFPILMVIWEYDVPAAARSLGWAVVANNVEALKILLDCGYGVASLLAMAGALSRWVMGRVVLWAAGLEGVDSAGEHSVAEDGRALGALLMHAMDWAGRLAVG
;
A
#
# COMPACT_ATOMS: atom_id res chain seq x y z
N MET A 1 22.71 7.38 -17.58
CA MET A 1 23.64 6.24 -17.80
C MET A 1 23.15 5.08 -16.96
N PRO A 2 23.13 3.85 -17.48
CA PRO A 2 22.66 2.70 -16.72
C PRO A 2 23.63 2.33 -15.60
N ILE A 3 23.15 1.58 -14.60
CA ILE A 3 23.94 1.13 -13.45
C ILE A 3 23.90 -0.39 -13.33
N CYS A 4 24.89 -0.96 -12.66
CA CYS A 4 24.86 -2.35 -12.26
C CYS A 4 23.83 -2.58 -11.15
N ILE A 5 22.89 -3.51 -11.34
CA ILE A 5 21.84 -3.82 -10.36
C ILE A 5 22.40 -4.45 -9.08
N GLU A 6 23.61 -5.01 -9.10
CA GLU A 6 24.25 -5.65 -7.96
C GLU A 6 25.02 -4.65 -7.09
N CYS A 7 25.93 -3.87 -7.69
CA CYS A 7 26.85 -3.00 -6.96
C CYS A 7 26.65 -1.49 -7.20
N ARG A 8 25.62 -1.09 -7.96
CA ARG A 8 25.32 0.31 -8.33
C ARG A 8 26.41 1.04 -9.13
N HIS A 9 27.49 0.37 -9.52
CA HIS A 9 28.53 0.99 -10.33
C HIS A 9 27.97 1.42 -11.70
N PRO A 10 28.23 2.66 -12.16
CA PRO A 10 27.75 3.13 -13.45
C PRO A 10 28.40 2.35 -14.59
N VAL A 11 27.60 2.03 -15.61
CA VAL A 11 28.04 1.22 -16.76
C VAL A 11 27.67 1.95 -18.04
N LYS A 12 28.50 1.81 -19.09
CA LYS A 12 28.24 2.45 -20.39
C LYS A 12 27.11 1.76 -21.16
N THR A 13 27.11 0.43 -21.18
CA THR A 13 26.14 -0.41 -21.90
C THR A 13 25.78 -1.61 -21.04
N LEU A 14 24.49 -1.94 -20.93
CA LEU A 14 24.04 -3.12 -20.18
C LEU A 14 24.18 -4.41 -21.00
N TRP A 15 24.06 -4.30 -22.31
CA TRP A 15 24.13 -5.41 -23.23
C TRP A 15 24.77 -4.97 -24.55
N ARG A 16 25.24 -5.93 -25.35
CA ARG A 16 25.70 -5.72 -26.73
C ARG A 16 24.98 -6.70 -27.64
N GLU A 17 24.54 -6.21 -28.79
CA GLU A 17 24.06 -7.07 -29.87
C GLU A 17 25.25 -7.87 -30.41
N GLY A 18 25.15 -9.19 -30.37
CA GLY A 18 26.09 -10.08 -31.04
C GLY A 18 25.91 -9.96 -32.54
N GLY A 19 27.01 -9.76 -33.28
CA GLY A 19 27.03 -9.64 -34.75
C GLY A 19 26.75 -10.95 -35.47
N GLY A 20 25.59 -11.57 -35.22
CA GLY A 20 25.06 -12.69 -36.00
C GLY A 20 24.06 -12.19 -37.05
N ASP A 21 23.92 -12.93 -38.14
CA ASP A 21 23.01 -12.62 -39.24
C ASP A 21 21.59 -12.32 -38.74
N LYS A 22 20.97 -11.27 -39.28
CA LYS A 22 19.62 -10.77 -38.93
C LYS A 22 18.49 -11.81 -39.05
N SER A 23 18.79 -13.01 -39.57
CA SER A 23 17.86 -14.14 -39.73
C SER A 23 17.77 -15.06 -38.51
N THR A 24 18.70 -15.00 -37.55
CA THR A 24 18.72 -15.91 -36.37
C THR A 24 18.62 -15.16 -35.04
N GLY A 25 17.60 -14.31 -34.89
CA GLY A 25 17.20 -13.72 -33.60
C GLY A 25 18.19 -12.73 -32.98
N HIS A 26 17.69 -11.82 -32.15
CA HIS A 26 18.52 -10.89 -31.41
C HIS A 26 19.39 -11.64 -30.38
N ASN A 27 20.61 -12.04 -30.74
CA ASN A 27 21.58 -12.62 -29.79
C ASN A 27 22.17 -11.49 -28.94
N ILE A 28 21.48 -11.15 -27.86
CA ILE A 28 21.89 -10.13 -26.89
C ILE A 28 22.89 -10.78 -25.93
N ARG A 29 24.06 -10.15 -25.73
CA ARG A 29 25.03 -10.56 -24.71
C ARG A 29 25.08 -9.54 -23.58
N LEU A 30 24.77 -9.98 -22.37
CA LEU A 30 24.86 -9.16 -21.16
C LEU A 30 26.29 -8.72 -20.86
N THR A 31 26.44 -7.48 -20.43
CA THR A 31 27.74 -6.91 -20.04
C THR A 31 28.08 -7.33 -18.61
N VAL A 32 29.33 -7.74 -18.38
CA VAL A 32 29.84 -8.04 -17.03
C VAL A 32 30.36 -6.77 -16.36
N CYS A 33 29.98 -6.55 -15.11
CA CYS A 33 30.40 -5.39 -14.34
C CYS A 33 31.88 -5.51 -13.95
N LYS A 34 32.67 -4.47 -14.24
CA LYS A 34 34.11 -4.44 -13.91
C LYS A 34 34.39 -4.36 -12.41
N ASN A 35 33.42 -3.93 -11.60
CA ASN A 35 33.59 -3.74 -10.17
C ASN A 35 33.27 -5.01 -9.36
N CYS A 36 32.12 -5.65 -9.63
CA CYS A 36 31.68 -6.83 -8.87
C CYS A 36 31.80 -8.16 -9.61
N GLY A 37 32.19 -8.16 -10.89
CA GLY A 37 32.34 -9.38 -11.71
C GLY A 37 31.03 -10.09 -12.08
N ARG A 38 29.86 -9.60 -11.66
CA ARG A 38 28.54 -10.13 -12.02
C ARG A 38 27.99 -9.48 -13.28
N PHE A 39 26.98 -10.07 -13.91
CA PHE A 39 26.24 -9.42 -15.00
C PHE A 39 25.62 -8.10 -14.51
N CYS A 40 25.76 -7.05 -15.33
CA CYS A 40 25.35 -5.70 -14.95
C CYS A 40 23.84 -5.62 -14.67
N ASP A 41 23.05 -6.31 -15.51
CA ASP A 41 21.61 -6.38 -15.34
C ASP A 41 21.07 -7.65 -16.01
N LYS A 42 20.61 -8.61 -15.19
CA LYS A 42 20.03 -9.86 -15.69
C LYS A 42 18.60 -9.67 -16.19
N TYR A 43 17.87 -8.66 -15.69
CA TYR A 43 16.44 -8.51 -15.95
C TYR A 43 16.15 -8.01 -17.37
N VAL A 44 17.16 -7.55 -18.10
CA VAL A 44 17.06 -7.21 -19.53
C VAL A 44 16.52 -8.38 -20.37
N GLU A 45 16.84 -9.62 -20.00
CA GLU A 45 16.40 -10.82 -20.72
C GLU A 45 15.11 -11.42 -20.16
N HIS A 46 14.66 -10.96 -18.99
CA HIS A 46 13.52 -11.54 -18.29
C HIS A 46 12.22 -10.90 -18.75
N ASP A 47 11.17 -11.71 -18.86
CA ASP A 47 9.82 -11.22 -19.14
C ASP A 47 9.21 -10.55 -17.90
N PHE A 48 8.23 -9.68 -18.12
CA PHE A 48 7.54 -8.88 -17.11
C PHE A 48 6.99 -9.72 -15.95
N VAL A 49 6.62 -10.98 -16.18
CA VAL A 49 6.14 -11.89 -15.12
C VAL A 49 7.23 -12.18 -14.10
N VAL A 50 8.47 -12.41 -14.53
CA VAL A 50 9.58 -12.68 -13.61
C VAL A 50 9.99 -11.41 -12.88
N LEU A 51 10.00 -10.27 -13.59
CA LEU A 51 10.20 -8.97 -12.95
C LEU A 51 9.15 -8.75 -11.86
N PHE A 52 7.87 -9.01 -12.15
CA PHE A 52 6.77 -8.85 -11.21
C PHE A 52 6.94 -9.73 -9.95
N ILE A 53 7.31 -11.00 -10.10
CA ILE A 53 7.53 -11.91 -8.96
C ILE A 53 8.67 -11.38 -8.08
N ASP A 54 9.81 -11.04 -8.67
CA ASP A 54 10.97 -10.57 -7.89
C ASP A 54 10.69 -9.24 -7.17
N LEU A 55 9.79 -8.45 -7.72
CA LEU A 55 9.41 -7.14 -7.24
C LEU A 55 8.41 -7.22 -6.09
N VAL A 56 7.48 -8.17 -6.20
CA VAL A 56 6.63 -8.63 -5.10
C VAL A 56 7.48 -9.21 -3.95
N LEU A 57 8.57 -9.91 -4.25
CA LEU A 57 9.53 -10.42 -3.27
C LEU A 57 10.46 -9.34 -2.70
N ILE A 58 10.24 -8.07 -3.05
CA ILE A 58 11.01 -6.92 -2.59
C ILE A 58 12.52 -7.09 -2.88
N LYS A 59 12.86 -7.73 -4.00
CA LYS A 59 14.26 -7.91 -4.37
C LYS A 59 14.84 -6.56 -4.82
N PRO A 60 15.92 -6.06 -4.18
CA PRO A 60 16.47 -4.76 -4.51
C PRO A 60 17.01 -4.69 -5.96
N GLN A 61 17.35 -5.83 -6.56
CA GLN A 61 17.90 -5.90 -7.91
C GLN A 61 16.87 -5.49 -8.98
N VAL A 62 15.62 -5.95 -8.88
CA VAL A 62 14.57 -5.60 -9.86
C VAL A 62 14.11 -4.15 -9.71
N TYR A 63 14.10 -3.62 -8.48
CA TYR A 63 13.89 -2.19 -8.26
C TYR A 63 14.99 -1.36 -8.94
N ARG A 64 16.27 -1.74 -8.82
CA ARG A 64 17.36 -1.03 -9.50
C ARG A 64 17.25 -1.13 -11.03
N HIS A 65 16.87 -2.29 -11.56
CA HIS A 65 16.59 -2.47 -12.99
C HIS A 65 15.48 -1.52 -13.47
N LEU A 66 14.30 -1.61 -12.85
CA LEU A 66 13.16 -0.78 -13.20
C LEU A 66 13.51 0.70 -13.09
N LEU A 67 14.11 1.13 -11.99
CA LEU A 67 14.37 2.54 -11.73
C LEU A 67 15.45 3.13 -12.63
N HIS A 68 16.63 2.50 -12.68
CA HIS A 68 17.81 3.13 -13.26
C HIS A 68 18.12 2.67 -14.69
N ASN A 69 17.62 1.49 -15.08
CA ASN A 69 17.94 0.87 -16.35
C ASN A 69 16.76 0.87 -17.33
N THR A 70 15.52 0.99 -16.83
CA THR A 70 14.29 1.00 -17.64
C THR A 70 13.56 2.35 -17.57
N LEU A 71 13.11 2.79 -16.39
CA LEU A 71 12.32 4.02 -16.20
C LEU A 71 13.13 5.31 -16.39
N MET A 72 14.44 5.27 -16.18
CA MET A 72 15.29 6.45 -16.41
C MET A 72 15.61 6.71 -17.89
N LYS A 73 15.22 5.81 -18.81
CA LYS A 73 15.57 5.86 -20.23
C LYS A 73 14.53 6.54 -21.10
N ASP A 74 13.25 6.43 -20.75
CA ASP A 74 12.14 7.01 -21.50
C ASP A 74 11.68 8.30 -20.81
N GLU A 75 11.37 9.35 -21.58
CA GLU A 75 10.69 10.57 -21.10
C GLU A 75 9.56 10.17 -20.14
N ASP A 76 9.40 10.84 -18.98
CA ASP A 76 8.63 10.44 -17.78
C ASP A 76 7.15 10.04 -18.06
N GLU A 77 6.90 9.00 -18.85
CA GLU A 77 5.62 8.56 -19.38
C GLU A 77 5.19 7.25 -18.69
N PHE A 78 3.89 7.06 -18.56
CA PHE A 78 3.36 5.81 -18.03
C PHE A 78 3.36 4.74 -19.12
N ALA A 79 4.18 3.70 -18.96
CA ALA A 79 4.13 2.55 -19.83
C ALA A 79 2.72 1.92 -19.82
N PRO A 80 2.18 1.47 -20.97
CA PRO A 80 0.84 0.88 -21.04
C PRO A 80 0.62 -0.31 -20.09
N SER A 81 1.67 -1.09 -19.81
CA SER A 81 1.65 -2.20 -18.85
C SER A 81 1.42 -1.71 -17.41
N ILE A 82 2.03 -0.60 -17.02
CA ILE A 82 1.85 0.02 -15.70
C ILE A 82 0.44 0.60 -15.55
N ILE A 83 -0.12 1.17 -16.63
CA ILE A 83 -1.52 1.62 -16.62
C ILE A 83 -2.46 0.43 -16.40
N ARG A 84 -2.25 -0.69 -17.13
CA ARG A 84 -3.03 -1.92 -16.93
C ARG A 84 -2.90 -2.45 -15.50
N LEU A 85 -1.69 -2.46 -14.94
CA LEU A 85 -1.46 -2.83 -13.54
C LEU A 85 -2.19 -1.88 -12.58
N GLY A 86 -2.14 -0.58 -12.82
CA GLY A 86 -2.84 0.42 -12.01
C GLY A 86 -4.35 0.24 -12.03
N VAL A 87 -4.94 -0.01 -13.21
CA VAL A 87 -6.36 -0.34 -13.35
C VAL A 87 -6.70 -1.63 -12.61
N LEU A 88 -5.89 -2.67 -12.75
CA LEU A 88 -6.07 -3.94 -12.04
C LEU A 88 -6.07 -3.73 -10.53
N LEU A 89 -5.07 -3.02 -10.00
CA LEU A 89 -4.96 -2.71 -8.56
C LEU A 89 -6.13 -1.88 -8.06
N LEU A 90 -6.62 -0.93 -8.86
CA LEU A 90 -7.79 -0.13 -8.52
C LEU A 90 -9.05 -1.00 -8.42
N LEU A 91 -9.29 -1.88 -9.39
CA LEU A 91 -10.44 -2.79 -9.37
C LEU A 91 -10.38 -3.75 -8.18
N PHE A 92 -9.19 -4.24 -7.83
CA PHE A 92 -9.03 -5.05 -6.62
C PHE A 92 -9.22 -4.25 -5.34
N ASP A 93 -8.76 -3.00 -5.30
CA ASP A 93 -8.99 -2.11 -4.16
C ASP A 93 -10.50 -1.86 -3.96
N VAL A 94 -11.26 -1.69 -5.06
CA VAL A 94 -12.72 -1.61 -5.05
C VAL A 94 -13.34 -2.89 -4.49
N TYR A 95 -12.95 -4.06 -5.01
CA TYR A 95 -13.45 -5.35 -4.54
C TYR A 95 -13.17 -5.58 -3.04
N LEU A 96 -11.93 -5.36 -2.60
CA LEU A 96 -11.56 -5.53 -1.21
C LEU A 96 -12.26 -4.53 -0.28
N THR A 97 -12.52 -3.31 -0.75
CA THR A 97 -13.25 -2.30 0.02
C THR A 97 -14.72 -2.66 0.14
N TRP A 98 -15.35 -3.09 -0.96
CA TRP A 98 -16.73 -3.59 -0.96
C TRP A 98 -16.89 -4.81 -0.06
N ALA A 99 -16.05 -5.84 -0.23
CA ALA A 99 -16.11 -7.09 0.54
C ALA A 99 -15.89 -6.85 2.05
N ARG A 100 -15.02 -5.90 2.41
CA ARG A 100 -14.81 -5.51 3.81
C ARG A 100 -16.06 -4.84 4.41
N ILE A 101 -16.70 -3.96 3.66
CA ILE A 101 -17.89 -3.24 4.11
C ILE A 101 -19.10 -4.17 4.22
N GLU A 102 -19.25 -5.11 3.29
CA GLU A 102 -20.31 -6.12 3.35
C GLU A 102 -20.19 -6.99 4.61
N LYS A 103 -18.98 -7.44 4.95
CA LYS A 103 -18.72 -8.19 6.19
C LYS A 103 -19.07 -7.41 7.47
N GLN A 104 -18.98 -6.08 7.46
CA GLN A 104 -19.37 -5.23 8.59
C GLN A 104 -20.89 -5.01 8.69
N SER A 105 -21.61 -5.17 7.59
CA SER A 105 -23.07 -5.01 7.54
C SER A 105 -23.83 -6.21 8.10
N VAL A 106 -23.18 -7.39 8.16
CA VAL A 106 -23.72 -8.59 8.81
C VAL A 106 -23.37 -8.52 10.30
N PRO A 107 -24.34 -8.29 11.21
CA PRO A 107 -24.06 -8.34 12.64
C PRO A 107 -23.50 -9.72 12.99
N SER A 108 -22.39 -9.76 13.73
CA SER A 108 -21.85 -10.97 14.34
C SER A 108 -22.84 -11.53 15.35
N SER A 109 -23.82 -12.31 14.87
CA SER A 109 -24.74 -13.10 15.68
C SER A 109 -24.09 -14.40 16.18
N SER A 110 -22.82 -14.35 16.59
CA SER A 110 -22.05 -15.54 16.98
C SER A 110 -21.15 -15.33 18.20
N SER A 111 -21.59 -14.53 19.18
CA SER A 111 -20.87 -14.39 20.47
C SER A 111 -21.81 -14.36 21.68
N SER A 112 -22.92 -15.11 21.66
CA SER A 112 -23.80 -15.22 22.82
C SER A 112 -24.57 -16.54 22.92
N LEU A 113 -24.00 -17.65 22.45
CA LEU A 113 -24.52 -19.00 22.68
C LEU A 113 -23.45 -19.90 23.32
N ASP A 114 -22.82 -19.42 24.40
CA ASP A 114 -22.05 -20.27 25.32
C ASP A 114 -22.36 -19.83 26.77
N LEU A 115 -23.63 -19.89 27.17
CA LEU A 115 -23.99 -20.04 28.58
C LEU A 115 -25.42 -20.57 28.74
N ALA A 116 -25.65 -21.82 28.34
CA ALA A 116 -26.81 -22.58 28.77
C ALA A 116 -26.35 -23.78 29.62
N SER A 117 -26.09 -23.51 30.91
CA SER A 117 -26.01 -24.56 31.94
C SER A 117 -25.90 -23.91 33.33
N SER A 118 -27.04 -23.68 34.00
CA SER A 118 -27.30 -24.01 35.42
C SER A 118 -28.36 -23.09 36.06
N GLY A 119 -29.42 -23.70 36.58
CA GLY A 119 -30.05 -23.26 37.85
C GLY A 119 -31.23 -22.28 37.76
N ALA A 120 -32.42 -22.80 38.04
CA ALA A 120 -33.68 -22.06 38.14
C ALA A 120 -33.78 -21.15 39.37
N SER A 121 -34.65 -20.12 39.28
CA SER A 121 -35.78 -19.77 40.16
C SER A 121 -35.93 -18.26 40.51
N GLY A 122 -37.16 -17.73 40.36
CA GLY A 122 -37.67 -16.62 41.20
C GLY A 122 -38.00 -15.25 40.58
N SER A 123 -39.29 -15.02 40.29
CA SER A 123 -40.12 -13.82 40.59
C SER A 123 -39.88 -12.41 39.98
N THR A 124 -40.90 -11.98 39.19
CA THR A 124 -41.65 -10.69 39.16
C THR A 124 -41.04 -9.43 38.46
N PRO A 125 -41.83 -8.66 37.67
CA PRO A 125 -41.31 -7.56 36.84
C PRO A 125 -41.34 -6.21 37.59
N SER A 126 -40.30 -5.40 37.40
CA SER A 126 -40.33 -3.99 37.75
C SER A 126 -39.59 -3.13 36.72
N SER A 127 -40.30 -2.14 36.21
CA SER A 127 -39.84 -1.09 35.33
C SER A 127 -38.82 -0.21 36.05
N THR A 128 -37.64 0.03 35.46
CA THR A 128 -36.91 1.29 35.64
C THR A 128 -35.93 1.55 34.51
N ASN A 129 -35.88 2.83 34.13
CA ASN A 129 -35.01 3.44 33.11
C ASN A 129 -33.53 3.08 33.23
N GLY A 130 -32.87 2.97 32.08
CA GLY A 130 -31.42 3.03 31.95
C GLY A 130 -31.03 3.54 30.56
N GLY A 131 -30.81 4.85 30.44
CA GLY A 131 -30.18 5.43 29.27
C GLY A 131 -28.71 5.03 29.18
N GLY A 132 -28.20 4.92 27.96
CA GLY A 132 -26.77 4.75 27.68
C GLY A 132 -26.48 3.64 26.68
N GLY A 133 -26.63 3.91 25.38
CA GLY A 133 -26.25 2.98 24.33
C GLY A 133 -26.60 3.44 22.92
N ALA A 134 -26.46 4.74 22.63
CA ALA A 134 -26.89 5.34 21.35
C ALA A 134 -25.77 5.41 20.28
N SER A 135 -24.67 4.67 20.41
CA SER A 135 -23.53 4.76 19.47
C SER A 135 -23.45 3.64 18.43
N THR A 136 -24.23 2.56 18.53
CA THR A 136 -24.07 1.37 17.65
C THR A 136 -25.20 1.22 16.62
N THR A 137 -26.32 1.93 16.76
CA THR A 137 -27.49 1.79 15.86
C THR A 137 -27.43 2.68 14.62
N VAL A 138 -26.68 3.78 14.66
CA VAL A 138 -26.63 4.77 13.55
C VAL A 138 -25.84 4.24 12.36
N GLY A 139 -24.73 3.53 12.58
CA GLY A 139 -23.87 2.97 11.52
C GLY A 139 -24.58 1.94 10.63
N ASN A 140 -25.36 1.03 11.21
CA ASN A 140 -26.12 0.01 10.45
C ASN A 140 -27.19 0.64 9.55
N SER A 141 -27.83 1.73 10.00
CA SER A 141 -28.86 2.40 9.22
C SER A 141 -28.30 3.09 7.96
N ASN A 142 -27.07 3.61 8.03
CA ASN A 142 -26.41 4.30 6.92
C ASN A 142 -25.91 3.33 5.84
N PHE A 143 -25.37 2.16 6.21
CA PHE A 143 -25.02 1.11 5.24
C PHE A 143 -26.24 0.47 4.59
N GLY A 144 -27.32 0.30 5.35
CA GLY A 144 -28.60 -0.15 4.81
C GLY A 144 -29.12 0.76 3.69
N ARG A 145 -28.90 2.08 3.79
CA ARG A 145 -29.26 3.03 2.73
C ARG A 145 -28.42 2.87 1.47
N LEU A 146 -27.14 2.52 1.60
CA LEU A 146 -26.27 2.24 0.45
C LEU A 146 -26.60 0.89 -0.20
N ALA A 147 -26.95 -0.12 0.60
CA ALA A 147 -27.38 -1.43 0.13
C ALA A 147 -28.76 -1.39 -0.55
N GLN A 148 -29.61 -0.41 -0.21
CA GLN A 148 -30.91 -0.17 -0.85
C GLN A 148 -30.81 0.62 -2.17
N GLN A 149 -29.65 1.18 -2.50
CA GLN A 149 -29.45 1.87 -3.77
C GLN A 149 -29.29 0.87 -4.92
N PRO A 150 -29.59 1.29 -6.17
CA PRO A 150 -29.34 0.45 -7.34
C PRO A 150 -27.85 0.08 -7.40
N ILE A 151 -27.59 -1.17 -7.77
CA ILE A 151 -26.24 -1.77 -7.72
C ILE A 151 -25.18 -0.97 -8.49
N VAL A 152 -25.60 -0.26 -9.56
CA VAL A 152 -24.72 0.61 -10.35
C VAL A 152 -24.22 1.80 -9.52
N LEU A 153 -25.08 2.44 -8.73
CA LEU A 153 -24.68 3.57 -7.87
C LEU A 153 -23.75 3.09 -6.75
N GLN A 154 -23.99 1.90 -6.20
CA GLN A 154 -23.11 1.28 -5.21
C GLN A 154 -21.68 1.07 -5.78
N TYR A 155 -21.56 0.49 -6.98
CA TYR A 155 -20.24 0.30 -7.61
C TYR A 155 -19.56 1.61 -8.02
N ILE A 156 -20.31 2.58 -8.56
CA ILE A 156 -19.76 3.91 -8.90
C ILE A 156 -19.23 4.61 -7.65
N PHE A 157 -19.94 4.51 -6.53
CA PHE A 157 -19.49 5.04 -5.25
C PHE A 157 -18.17 4.42 -4.80
N PHE A 158 -18.05 3.09 -4.78
CA PHE A 158 -16.80 2.43 -4.40
C PHE A 158 -15.65 2.72 -5.36
N LEU A 159 -15.95 2.78 -6.67
CA LEU A 159 -14.97 3.18 -7.68
C LEU A 159 -14.44 4.60 -7.41
N LEU A 160 -15.32 5.55 -7.15
CA LEU A 160 -14.94 6.94 -6.86
C LEU A 160 -14.15 7.05 -5.55
N LEU A 161 -14.60 6.36 -4.49
CA LEU A 161 -13.90 6.28 -3.20
C LEU A 161 -12.48 5.75 -3.38
N CYS A 162 -12.30 4.61 -4.05
CA CYS A 162 -11.00 3.99 -4.27
C CYS A 162 -10.12 4.82 -5.21
N THR A 163 -10.70 5.43 -6.25
CA THR A 163 -9.96 6.27 -7.21
C THR A 163 -9.42 7.51 -6.52
N LEU A 164 -10.27 8.27 -5.82
CA LEU A 164 -9.86 9.49 -5.11
C LEU A 164 -8.84 9.19 -4.02
N SER A 165 -9.05 8.12 -3.25
CA SER A 165 -8.10 7.69 -2.20
C SER A 165 -6.74 7.30 -2.79
N THR A 166 -6.72 6.62 -3.93
CA THR A 166 -5.49 6.26 -4.63
C THR A 166 -4.80 7.49 -5.23
N LEU A 167 -5.55 8.40 -5.85
CA LEU A 167 -5.01 9.67 -6.35
C LEU A 167 -4.44 10.53 -5.23
N ALA A 168 -5.08 10.57 -4.05
CA ALA A 168 -4.58 11.29 -2.88
C ALA A 168 -3.25 10.69 -2.37
N PHE A 169 -3.17 9.36 -2.28
CA PHE A 169 -1.92 8.66 -1.91
C PHE A 169 -0.77 9.00 -2.86
N HIS A 170 -0.98 8.86 -4.17
CA HIS A 170 0.05 9.16 -5.17
C HIS A 170 0.36 10.66 -5.27
N GLY A 171 -0.66 11.50 -5.23
CA GLY A 171 -0.53 12.96 -5.32
C GLY A 171 0.24 13.56 -4.16
N SER A 172 -0.02 13.10 -2.93
CA SER A 172 0.69 13.57 -1.73
C SER A 172 2.18 13.21 -1.77
N ILE A 173 2.53 11.96 -2.11
CA ILE A 173 3.94 11.56 -2.22
C ILE A 173 4.63 12.33 -3.34
N ARG A 174 4.02 12.43 -4.53
CA ARG A 174 4.57 13.22 -5.65
C ARG A 174 4.78 14.68 -5.27
N PHE A 175 3.84 15.28 -4.55
CA PHE A 175 3.96 16.64 -4.06
C PHE A 175 5.16 16.76 -3.10
N LEU A 176 5.31 15.84 -2.16
CA LEU A 176 6.42 15.84 -1.21
C LEU A 176 7.80 15.56 -1.85
N THR A 177 7.86 14.80 -2.95
CA THR A 177 9.14 14.47 -3.60
C THR A 177 9.55 15.44 -4.70
N SER A 178 8.58 15.99 -5.44
CA SER A 178 8.83 16.68 -6.72
C SER A 178 8.37 18.14 -6.75
N SER A 179 7.54 18.58 -5.80
CA SER A 179 7.08 19.97 -5.74
C SER A 179 8.16 20.90 -5.20
N ARG A 180 8.23 22.12 -5.75
CA ARG A 180 9.09 23.21 -5.26
C ARG A 180 8.69 23.68 -3.85
N TYR A 181 7.44 23.46 -3.46
CA TYR A 181 6.92 23.81 -2.12
C TYR A 181 7.00 22.65 -1.14
N SER A 182 7.74 21.59 -1.46
CA SER A 182 7.88 20.47 -0.53
C SER A 182 8.60 20.92 0.75
N PRO A 183 8.02 20.66 1.94
CA PRO A 183 8.67 20.96 3.21
C PRO A 183 9.99 20.18 3.36
N LEU A 184 10.11 19.00 2.75
CA LEU A 184 11.34 18.20 2.83
C LEU A 184 12.49 18.80 2.02
N SER A 185 12.17 19.45 0.91
CA SER A 185 13.16 20.18 0.11
C SER A 185 13.54 21.49 0.80
N PHE A 186 12.58 22.18 1.41
CA PHE A 186 12.83 23.39 2.19
C PHE A 186 13.72 23.13 3.42
N LEU A 187 13.52 22.00 4.10
CA LEU A 187 14.33 21.57 5.25
C LEU A 187 15.68 20.94 4.86
N GLY A 188 15.99 20.82 3.56
CA GLY A 188 17.26 20.24 3.08
C GLY A 188 17.41 18.73 3.31
N ILE A 189 16.32 18.02 3.61
CA ILE A 189 16.32 16.59 3.94
C ILE A 189 16.39 15.72 2.68
N LEU A 190 15.78 16.18 1.58
CA LEU A 190 15.74 15.47 0.30
C LEU A 190 15.97 16.44 -0.87
N PRO A 191 16.80 16.07 -1.86
CA PRO A 191 16.87 16.80 -3.12
C PRO A 191 15.57 16.64 -3.90
N GLN A 192 15.20 17.66 -4.68
CA GLN A 192 14.02 17.62 -5.51
C GLN A 192 14.15 16.52 -6.58
N TYR A 193 13.17 15.61 -6.61
CA TYR A 193 13.12 14.56 -7.62
C TYR A 193 12.34 15.03 -8.85
N SER A 194 13.01 15.09 -10.01
CA SER A 194 12.45 15.72 -11.22
C SER A 194 11.44 14.85 -11.99
N ARG A 195 11.29 13.56 -11.64
CA ARG A 195 10.48 12.58 -12.39
C ARG A 195 9.31 12.03 -11.57
N PRO A 196 8.19 12.76 -11.46
CA PRO A 196 7.06 12.37 -10.62
C PRO A 196 6.31 11.10 -11.10
N ASN A 197 6.32 10.76 -12.39
CA ASN A 197 5.59 9.56 -12.85
C ASN A 197 6.34 8.27 -12.49
N SER A 198 7.67 8.31 -12.47
CA SER A 198 8.51 7.24 -11.92
C SER A 198 8.17 6.89 -10.46
N VAL A 199 7.84 7.90 -9.64
CA VAL A 199 7.39 7.71 -8.26
C VAL A 199 6.08 6.92 -8.20
N SER A 200 5.10 7.32 -9.01
CA SER A 200 3.83 6.59 -9.09
C SER A 200 4.01 5.17 -9.60
N THR A 201 4.87 4.96 -10.60
CA THR A 201 5.15 3.63 -11.14
C THR A 201 5.72 2.73 -10.06
N ALA A 202 6.74 3.19 -9.32
CA ALA A 202 7.34 2.42 -8.23
C ALA A 202 6.32 2.07 -7.13
N LEU A 203 5.43 3.00 -6.78
CA LEU A 203 4.38 2.80 -5.78
C LEU A 203 3.28 1.83 -6.24
N LEU A 204 2.84 1.92 -7.49
CA LEU A 204 1.84 0.98 -8.07
C LEU A 204 2.40 -0.44 -8.07
N VAL A 205 3.63 -0.55 -8.56
CA VAL A 205 4.41 -1.78 -8.58
C VAL A 205 4.56 -2.37 -7.18
N SER A 206 4.95 -1.55 -6.19
CA SER A 206 5.09 -1.96 -4.80
C SER A 206 3.73 -2.36 -4.19
N SER A 207 2.64 -1.70 -4.59
CA SER A 207 1.30 -2.01 -4.11
C SER A 207 0.70 -3.28 -4.72
N SER A 208 1.40 -3.98 -5.62
CA SER A 208 0.95 -5.25 -6.19
C SER A 208 0.71 -6.36 -5.17
N THR A 209 1.29 -6.24 -3.97
CA THR A 209 1.02 -7.15 -2.85
C THR A 209 -0.44 -7.11 -2.38
N LYS A 210 -1.21 -6.06 -2.73
CA LYS A 210 -2.66 -6.01 -2.54
C LYS A 210 -3.44 -7.08 -3.32
N LEU A 211 -2.82 -7.78 -4.26
CA LEU A 211 -3.43 -8.88 -5.01
C LEU A 211 -3.42 -10.21 -4.25
N PHE A 212 -2.51 -10.37 -3.29
CA PHE A 212 -2.39 -11.58 -2.48
C PHE A 212 -3.64 -11.99 -1.70
N PRO A 213 -4.46 -11.08 -1.12
CA PRO A 213 -5.63 -11.49 -0.38
C PRO A 213 -6.63 -12.24 -1.26
N ILE A 214 -6.63 -12.05 -2.59
CA ILE A 214 -7.51 -12.80 -3.49
C ILE A 214 -7.08 -14.26 -3.61
N LEU A 215 -5.77 -14.52 -3.63
CA LEU A 215 -5.26 -15.89 -3.52
C LEU A 215 -5.63 -16.51 -2.17
N MET A 216 -5.66 -15.69 -1.10
CA MET A 216 -6.15 -16.09 0.22
C MET A 216 -7.68 -16.16 0.34
N VAL A 217 -8.45 -15.70 -0.64
CA VAL A 217 -9.92 -15.90 -0.69
C VAL A 217 -10.24 -17.23 -1.38
N ILE A 218 -9.38 -17.67 -2.31
CA ILE A 218 -9.52 -18.98 -2.96
C ILE A 218 -9.24 -20.13 -1.97
N TRP A 219 -8.43 -19.87 -0.94
CA TRP A 219 -8.12 -20.83 0.12
C TRP A 219 -8.72 -20.37 1.45
N GLU A 220 -9.37 -21.25 2.21
CA GLU A 220 -9.97 -20.94 3.52
C GLU A 220 -8.90 -20.74 4.62
N TYR A 221 -8.00 -19.76 4.46
CA TYR A 221 -7.08 -19.32 5.50
C TYR A 221 -7.67 -18.11 6.24
N ASP A 222 -8.76 -18.34 6.98
CA ASP A 222 -9.38 -17.33 7.86
C ASP A 222 -8.57 -17.14 9.15
N VAL A 223 -7.30 -16.75 9.01
CA VAL A 223 -6.51 -16.27 10.15
C VAL A 223 -6.50 -14.74 10.10
N PRO A 224 -7.18 -14.03 11.01
CA PRO A 224 -7.15 -12.56 11.09
C PRO A 224 -5.72 -11.99 11.14
N ALA A 225 -4.77 -12.78 11.64
CA ALA A 225 -3.35 -12.47 11.62
C ALA A 225 -2.78 -12.30 10.20
N ALA A 226 -3.23 -13.09 9.22
CA ALA A 226 -2.72 -13.02 7.85
C ALA A 226 -3.15 -11.74 7.13
N ALA A 227 -4.41 -11.31 7.31
CA ALA A 227 -4.91 -10.05 6.77
C ALA A 227 -4.15 -8.84 7.36
N ARG A 228 -3.85 -8.87 8.67
CA ARG A 228 -3.05 -7.84 9.34
C ARG A 228 -1.61 -7.80 8.83
N SER A 229 -0.95 -8.96 8.74
CA SER A 229 0.43 -9.08 8.24
C SER A 229 0.55 -8.56 6.81
N LEU A 230 -0.44 -8.82 5.96
CA LEU A 230 -0.46 -8.35 4.59
C LEU A 230 -0.62 -6.82 4.48
N GLY A 231 -1.41 -6.22 5.38
CA GLY A 231 -1.49 -4.76 5.50
C GLY A 231 -0.14 -4.12 5.82
N TRP A 232 0.58 -4.67 6.80
CA TRP A 232 1.94 -4.22 7.15
C TRP A 232 2.95 -4.46 6.03
N ALA A 233 2.82 -5.58 5.30
CA ALA A 233 3.69 -5.88 4.17
C ALA A 233 3.55 -4.84 3.04
N VAL A 234 2.34 -4.36 2.75
CA VAL A 234 2.12 -3.28 1.76
C VAL A 234 2.82 -1.99 2.19
N VAL A 235 2.71 -1.61 3.47
CA VAL A 235 3.37 -0.40 4.01
C VAL A 235 4.89 -0.56 3.93
N ALA A 236 5.43 -1.70 4.37
CA ALA A 236 6.86 -1.98 4.31
C ALA A 236 7.40 -1.98 2.87
N ASN A 237 6.65 -2.54 1.92
CA ASN A 237 7.04 -2.53 0.50
C ASN A 237 7.09 -1.10 -0.04
N ASN A 238 6.09 -0.27 0.29
CA ASN A 238 6.07 1.13 -0.13
C ASN A 238 7.24 1.92 0.47
N VAL A 239 7.64 1.64 1.72
CA VAL A 239 8.83 2.24 2.34
C VAL A 239 10.11 1.82 1.61
N GLU A 240 10.30 0.53 1.34
CA GLU A 240 11.51 0.05 0.64
C GLU A 240 11.57 0.59 -0.79
N ALA A 241 10.43 0.62 -1.51
CA ALA A 241 10.34 1.19 -2.84
C ALA A 241 10.74 2.68 -2.85
N LEU A 242 10.23 3.47 -1.91
CA LEU A 242 10.57 4.89 -1.79
C LEU A 242 12.04 5.11 -1.40
N LYS A 243 12.56 4.30 -0.48
CA LYS A 243 13.98 4.33 -0.09
C LYS A 243 14.90 4.06 -1.27
N ILE A 244 14.60 3.02 -2.06
CA ILE A 244 15.44 2.65 -3.22
C ILE A 244 15.30 3.68 -4.33
N LEU A 245 14.09 4.20 -4.57
CA LEU A 245 13.81 5.21 -5.60
C LEU A 245 14.48 6.55 -5.34
N LEU A 246 14.38 7.04 -4.10
CA LEU A 246 14.86 8.36 -3.71
C LEU A 246 16.29 8.32 -3.15
N ASP A 247 16.90 7.13 -3.06
CA ASP A 247 18.18 6.84 -2.40
C ASP A 247 18.33 7.55 -1.04
N CYS A 248 17.24 7.51 -0.26
CA CYS A 248 17.13 8.24 0.99
C CYS A 248 17.22 7.31 2.21
N GLY A 249 17.30 7.90 3.41
CA GLY A 249 17.27 7.13 4.65
C GLY A 249 15.89 6.53 4.93
N TYR A 250 15.85 5.41 5.67
CA TYR A 250 14.60 4.76 6.08
C TYR A 250 13.62 5.71 6.78
N GLY A 251 14.11 6.62 7.63
CA GLY A 251 13.25 7.58 8.33
C GLY A 251 12.45 8.48 7.38
N VAL A 252 13.09 8.96 6.31
CA VAL A 252 12.44 9.82 5.32
C VAL A 252 11.47 9.02 4.44
N ALA A 253 11.87 7.81 4.01
CA ALA A 253 11.00 6.92 3.26
C ALA A 253 9.74 6.54 4.06
N SER A 254 9.90 6.23 5.35
CA SER A 254 8.79 5.98 6.27
C SER A 254 7.89 7.20 6.43
N LEU A 255 8.44 8.40 6.59
CA LEU A 255 7.66 9.64 6.68
C LEU A 255 6.82 9.87 5.41
N LEU A 256 7.40 9.68 4.23
CA LEU A 256 6.69 9.81 2.95
C LEU A 256 5.57 8.76 2.83
N ALA A 257 5.85 7.50 3.17
CA ALA A 257 4.85 6.44 3.15
C ALA A 257 3.69 6.71 4.13
N MET A 258 4.01 7.19 5.34
CA MET A 258 3.01 7.60 6.35
C MET A 258 2.18 8.80 5.89
N ALA A 259 2.80 9.82 5.30
CA ALA A 259 2.09 10.97 4.77
C ALA A 259 1.13 10.57 3.64
N GLY A 260 1.56 9.67 2.75
CA GLY A 260 0.70 9.06 1.73
C GLY A 260 -0.48 8.30 2.33
N ALA A 261 -0.21 7.42 3.30
CA ALA A 261 -1.24 6.63 3.98
C ALA A 261 -2.25 7.51 4.72
N LEU A 262 -1.77 8.56 5.40
CA LEU A 262 -2.62 9.55 6.07
C LEU A 262 -3.48 10.31 5.06
N SER A 263 -2.90 10.77 3.94
CA SER A 263 -3.64 11.45 2.87
C SER A 263 -4.75 10.56 2.30
N ARG A 264 -4.47 9.27 2.11
CA ARG A 264 -5.45 8.28 1.65
C ARG A 264 -6.59 8.13 2.65
N TRP A 265 -6.26 7.96 3.93
CA TRP A 265 -7.24 7.82 5.01
C TRP A 265 -8.14 9.06 5.13
N VAL A 266 -7.54 10.26 5.11
CA VAL A 266 -8.28 11.53 5.13
C VAL A 266 -9.23 11.62 3.94
N MET A 267 -8.76 11.32 2.73
CA MET A 267 -9.60 11.36 1.53
C MET A 267 -10.77 10.38 1.62
N GLY A 268 -10.54 9.15 2.11
CA GLY A 268 -11.59 8.17 2.33
C GLY A 268 -12.67 8.69 3.29
N ARG A 269 -12.25 9.32 4.39
CA ARG A 269 -13.16 9.96 5.36
C ARG A 269 -13.95 11.13 4.75
N VAL A 270 -13.30 11.97 3.94
CA VAL A 270 -13.96 13.09 3.24
C VAL A 270 -15.02 12.57 2.27
N VAL A 271 -14.73 11.52 1.50
CA VAL A 271 -15.70 10.93 0.57
C VAL A 271 -16.88 10.29 1.30
N LEU A 272 -16.62 9.55 2.39
CA LEU A 272 -17.68 8.98 3.23
C LEU A 272 -18.56 10.07 3.86
N TRP A 273 -17.93 11.13 4.37
CA TRP A 273 -18.61 12.31 4.92
C TRP A 273 -19.50 12.99 3.87
N ALA A 274 -18.96 13.24 2.67
CA ALA A 274 -19.69 13.85 1.57
C ALA A 274 -20.90 13.01 1.10
N ALA A 275 -20.83 11.69 1.27
CA ALA A 275 -21.93 10.76 0.98
C ALA A 275 -22.97 10.66 2.11
N GLY A 276 -22.79 11.38 3.22
CA GLY A 276 -23.68 11.31 4.40
C GLY A 276 -23.51 10.02 5.22
N LEU A 277 -22.40 9.31 5.04
CA LEU A 277 -22.04 8.08 5.77
C LEU A 277 -21.15 8.40 6.97
N GLU A 278 -21.53 9.41 7.76
CA GLU A 278 -20.81 9.79 8.97
C GLU A 278 -20.85 8.65 10.00
N GLY A 279 -19.70 8.29 10.56
CA GLY A 279 -19.57 7.21 11.55
C GLY A 279 -19.27 5.82 10.98
N VAL A 280 -19.07 5.69 9.66
CA VAL A 280 -18.50 4.47 9.09
C VAL A 280 -17.00 4.44 9.38
N ASP A 281 -16.62 3.59 10.34
CA ASP A 281 -15.23 3.28 10.60
C ASP A 281 -14.72 2.29 9.55
N SER A 282 -13.79 2.74 8.72
CA SER A 282 -12.98 1.85 7.88
C SER A 282 -12.06 1.02 8.79
N ALA A 283 -12.63 0.02 9.49
CA ALA A 283 -11.97 -0.74 10.56
C ALA A 283 -10.68 -1.45 10.11
N GLY A 284 -10.48 -1.67 8.81
CA GLY A 284 -9.23 -2.20 8.26
C GLY A 284 -8.05 -1.23 8.35
N GLU A 285 -8.29 0.08 8.24
CA GLU A 285 -7.27 1.11 8.43
C GLU A 285 -7.14 1.49 9.91
N HIS A 286 -8.20 1.31 10.71
CA HIS A 286 -8.14 1.52 12.15
C HIS A 286 -7.26 0.49 12.86
N SER A 287 -7.25 -0.80 12.48
CA SER A 287 -6.32 -1.78 13.11
C SER A 287 -4.84 -1.45 12.83
N VAL A 288 -4.48 -1.05 11.61
CA VAL A 288 -3.09 -0.66 11.30
C VAL A 288 -2.74 0.69 11.91
N ALA A 289 -3.70 1.63 11.98
CA ALA A 289 -3.52 2.92 12.63
C ALA A 289 -3.56 2.87 14.17
N GLU A 290 -4.25 1.90 14.77
CA GLU A 290 -4.23 1.59 16.21
C GLU A 290 -2.94 0.86 16.56
N ASP A 291 -2.55 -0.17 15.81
CA ASP A 291 -1.27 -0.86 15.99
C ASP A 291 -0.10 0.12 15.77
N GLY A 292 -0.21 1.04 14.80
CA GLY A 292 0.76 2.11 14.56
C GLY A 292 0.80 3.17 15.65
N ARG A 293 -0.37 3.55 16.22
CA ARG A 293 -0.44 4.42 17.41
C ARG A 293 0.14 3.73 18.65
N ALA A 294 -0.10 2.43 18.81
CA ALA A 294 0.44 1.62 19.90
C ALA A 294 1.97 1.45 19.79
N LEU A 295 2.48 1.17 18.59
CA LEU A 295 3.91 1.14 18.29
C LEU A 295 4.56 2.52 18.47
N GLY A 296 3.91 3.59 18.02
CA GLY A 296 4.36 4.97 18.23
C GLY A 296 4.41 5.34 19.71
N ALA A 297 3.40 4.97 20.49
CA ALA A 297 3.39 5.14 21.94
C ALA A 297 4.50 4.34 22.62
N LEU A 298 4.72 3.09 22.21
CA LEU A 298 5.82 2.24 22.69
C LEU A 298 7.19 2.84 22.37
N LEU A 299 7.36 3.39 21.17
CA LEU A 299 8.62 3.98 20.73
C LEU A 299 8.90 5.30 21.46
N MET A 300 7.86 6.13 21.68
CA MET A 300 7.95 7.31 22.55
C MET A 300 8.31 6.93 23.98
N HIS A 301 7.69 5.89 24.55
CA HIS A 301 8.05 5.39 25.88
C HIS A 301 9.47 4.85 25.94
N ALA A 302 9.95 4.15 24.90
CA ALA A 302 11.32 3.68 24.80
C ALA A 302 12.33 4.84 24.67
N MET A 303 11.99 5.89 23.92
CA MET A 303 12.80 7.10 23.80
C MET A 303 12.85 7.91 25.11
N ASP A 304 11.73 8.03 25.83
CA ASP A 304 11.68 8.66 27.15
C ASP A 304 12.49 7.87 28.18
N TRP A 305 12.42 6.54 28.13
CA TRP A 305 13.22 5.66 28.98
C TRP A 305 14.72 5.75 28.67
N ALA A 306 15.09 5.77 27.38
CA ALA A 306 16.47 5.95 26.94
C ALA A 306 17.01 7.35 27.29
N GLY A 307 16.18 8.40 27.18
CA GLY A 307 16.54 9.76 27.58
C GLY A 307 16.80 9.88 29.09
N ARG A 308 16.06 9.13 29.92
CA ARG A 308 16.31 9.05 31.38
C ARG A 308 17.61 8.33 31.73
N LEU A 309 18.08 7.40 30.89
CA LEU A 309 19.37 6.72 31.05
C LEU A 309 20.56 7.55 30.58
N ALA A 310 20.36 8.56 29.73
CA ALA A 310 21.43 9.44 29.26
C ALA A 310 21.71 10.63 30.21
N VAL A 311 20.85 10.85 31.22
CA VAL A 311 20.93 11.97 32.18
C VAL A 311 21.27 11.49 33.60
N GLY A 312 21.44 10.18 33.80
CA GLY A 312 21.92 9.58 35.06
C GLY A 312 23.29 8.94 34.88
#